data_AF-A0A423X7N6-F1
#
_entry.id   AF-A0A423X7N6-F1
#
_cell.length_a   1.000
_cell.length_b   1.000
_cell.length_c   1.000
_cell.angle_alpha   90.00
_cell.angle_beta   90.00
_cell.angle_gamma   90.00
#
_symmetry.space_group_name_H-M   'P 1'
#
loop_
_entity.id
_entity.type
_entity.pdbx_description
1 polymer ?
#
loop_
_entity_poly.entity_id
_entity_poly.type
_entity_poly.pdbx_seq_one_letter_code
_entity_poly.pdbx_strand_id
1 'polypeptide(L)'
;MSSDQLLKEKPFLWKAVMMQALYMNTSRQVPLGDELLNDIVAACFLKPRKCFDLLQALEVLIAWLHVKMHSFQMTNLLFLMRSMCVSLGFSESQEAMKQQEHNSTSLEQMRTFAGVYYLVTMSVTPLPGFRGL
;
A
#
# COMPACT_ATOMS: atom_id res chain seq x y z
N MET A 1 8.63 -1.91 17.95
CA MET A 1 9.23 -2.69 16.85
C MET A 1 10.46 -1.96 16.36
N SER A 2 11.61 -2.64 16.31
CA SER A 2 12.86 -2.08 15.76
C SER A 2 12.96 -2.29 14.24
N SER A 3 13.89 -1.60 13.58
CA SER A 3 14.12 -1.74 12.13
C SER A 3 14.42 -3.18 11.71
N ASP A 4 15.32 -3.86 12.45
CA ASP A 4 15.71 -5.24 12.17
C ASP A 4 14.57 -6.24 12.41
N GLN A 5 13.69 -5.97 13.36
CA GLN A 5 12.49 -6.78 13.58
C GLN A 5 11.50 -6.59 12.43
N LEU A 6 11.30 -5.35 11.99
CA LEU A 6 10.41 -5.03 10.88
C LEU A 6 10.88 -5.68 9.58
N LEU A 7 12.19 -5.68 9.29
CA LEU A 7 12.76 -6.35 8.12
C LEU A 7 12.48 -7.87 8.13
N LYS A 8 12.52 -8.51 9.30
CA LYS A 8 12.27 -9.95 9.43
C LYS A 8 10.79 -10.32 9.27
N GLU A 9 9.89 -9.50 9.82
CA GLU A 9 8.46 -9.80 9.89
C GLU A 9 7.69 -9.28 8.67
N LYS A 10 8.01 -8.07 8.20
CA LYS A 10 7.31 -7.37 7.12
C LYS A 10 8.33 -6.72 6.16
N PRO A 11 9.08 -7.53 5.38
CA PRO A 11 10.16 -7.05 4.53
C PRO A 11 9.71 -6.05 3.46
N PHE A 12 8.49 -6.18 2.91
CA PHE A 12 8.00 -5.23 1.90
C PHE A 12 7.72 -3.86 2.52
N LEU A 13 7.04 -3.86 3.67
CA LEU A 13 6.76 -2.64 4.44
C LEU A 13 8.05 -1.98 4.89
N TRP A 14 9.03 -2.77 5.35
CA TRP A 14 10.35 -2.24 5.70
C TRP A 14 10.98 -1.49 4.53
N LYS A 15 11.03 -2.11 3.34
CA LYS A 15 11.56 -1.47 2.13
C LYS A 15 10.81 -0.17 1.80
N ALA A 16 9.49 -0.18 1.90
CA ALA A 16 8.66 1.00 1.66
C ALA A 16 8.96 2.14 2.65
N VAL A 17 9.08 1.83 3.94
CA VAL A 17 9.42 2.82 4.97
C VAL A 17 10.83 3.35 4.80
N MET A 18 11.82 2.50 4.48
CA MET A 18 13.19 2.95 4.22
C MET A 18 13.28 3.84 2.98
N MET A 19 12.57 3.49 1.92
CA MET A 19 12.43 4.34 0.73
C MET A 19 11.83 5.70 1.13
N GLN A 20 10.73 5.71 1.89
CA GLN A 20 10.08 6.96 2.29
C GLN A 20 10.92 7.80 3.26
N ALA A 21 11.76 7.18 4.09
CA ALA A 21 12.70 7.89 4.95
C ALA A 21 13.75 8.70 4.16
N LEU A 22 13.96 8.38 2.88
CA LEU A 22 14.84 9.09 1.97
C LEU A 22 14.14 10.22 1.19
N TYR A 23 12.99 10.72 1.66
CA TYR A 23 12.19 11.75 0.96
C TYR A 23 12.97 13.02 0.56
N MET A 24 13.99 13.40 1.34
CA MET A 24 14.86 14.55 1.04
C MET A 24 15.95 14.24 0.00
N ASN A 25 16.17 12.97 -0.33
CA ASN A 25 17.20 12.53 -1.27
C ASN A 25 16.58 11.75 -2.43
N THR A 26 15.90 12.48 -3.31
CA THR A 26 15.19 11.93 -4.47
C THR A 26 16.07 11.05 -5.36
N SER A 27 17.37 11.37 -5.47
CA SER A 27 18.33 10.59 -6.28
C SER A 27 18.48 9.13 -5.81
N ARG A 28 18.29 8.89 -4.51
CA ARG A 28 18.33 7.55 -3.90
C ARG A 28 16.94 6.95 -3.74
N GLN A 29 15.95 7.80 -3.52
CA GLN A 29 14.58 7.37 -3.29
C GLN A 29 13.91 6.81 -4.56
N VAL A 30 14.14 7.42 -5.73
CA VAL A 30 13.52 6.98 -6.99
C VAL A 30 13.94 5.55 -7.36
N PRO A 31 15.23 5.19 -7.40
CA PRO A 31 15.63 3.81 -7.70
C PRO A 31 15.06 2.79 -6.71
N LEU A 32 14.97 3.13 -5.42
CA LEU A 32 14.38 2.26 -4.40
C LEU A 32 12.86 2.11 -4.58
N GLY A 33 12.18 3.16 -5.03
CA GLY A 33 10.77 3.09 -5.40
C GLY A 33 10.53 2.17 -6.59
N ASP A 34 11.38 2.24 -7.61
CA ASP A 34 11.30 1.37 -8.80
C ASP A 34 11.61 -0.10 -8.45
N GLU A 35 12.61 -0.34 -7.60
CA GLU A 35 12.93 -1.68 -7.07
C GLU A 35 11.72 -2.24 -6.29
N LEU A 36 11.16 -1.45 -5.37
CA LEU A 36 10.01 -1.86 -4.57
C LEU A 36 8.78 -2.15 -5.43
N LEU A 37 8.52 -1.33 -6.45
CA LEU A 37 7.42 -1.56 -7.38
C LEU A 37 7.58 -2.90 -8.11
N ASN A 38 8.78 -3.19 -8.62
CA ASN A 38 9.07 -4.46 -9.28
C ASN A 38 8.90 -5.65 -8.34
N ASP A 39 9.39 -5.53 -7.10
CA ASP A 39 9.25 -6.56 -6.08
C ASP A 39 7.78 -6.86 -5.74
N ILE A 40 6.94 -5.81 -5.60
CA ILE A 40 5.52 -5.96 -5.33
C ILE A 40 4.81 -6.61 -6.52
N VAL A 41 5.06 -6.15 -7.74
CA VAL A 41 4.44 -6.73 -8.95
C VAL A 41 4.84 -8.19 -9.09
N ALA A 42 6.12 -8.53 -8.92
CA ALA A 42 6.60 -9.91 -8.93
C ALA A 42 5.92 -10.75 -7.83
N ALA A 43 5.81 -10.20 -6.62
CA ALA A 43 5.21 -10.89 -5.47
C ALA A 43 3.69 -11.00 -5.52
N CYS A 44 3.00 -10.23 -6.37
CA CYS A 44 1.56 -10.33 -6.60
C CYS A 44 1.22 -11.29 -7.74
N PHE A 45 2.01 -11.29 -8.82
CA PHE A 45 1.69 -12.02 -10.06
C PHE A 45 2.45 -13.33 -10.23
N LEU A 46 3.73 -13.39 -9.83
CA LEU A 46 4.59 -14.56 -10.05
C LEU A 46 4.55 -15.55 -8.89
N LYS A 47 4.25 -15.06 -7.70
CA LYS A 47 3.98 -15.84 -6.49
C LYS A 47 2.64 -15.32 -6.00
N PRO A 48 1.58 -16.11 -5.79
CA PRO A 48 0.30 -15.58 -5.32
C PRO A 48 0.36 -15.25 -3.81
N ARG A 49 1.38 -14.50 -3.38
CA ARG A 49 1.52 -14.04 -2.00
C ARG A 49 0.58 -12.85 -1.82
N LYS A 50 -0.42 -13.03 -0.98
CA LYS A 50 -1.34 -11.98 -0.57
C LYS A 50 -1.23 -11.88 0.95
N CYS A 51 -0.56 -10.84 1.42
CA CYS A 51 -0.37 -10.60 2.84
C CYS A 51 -0.48 -9.09 3.13
N PHE A 52 -0.80 -8.76 4.38
CA PHE A 52 -0.89 -7.38 4.83
C PHE A 52 0.41 -6.59 4.64
N ASP A 53 1.57 -7.25 4.73
CA ASP A 53 2.88 -6.64 4.46
C ASP A 53 2.96 -6.04 3.04
N LEU A 54 2.60 -6.83 2.02
CA LEU A 54 2.55 -6.36 0.64
C LEU A 54 1.53 -5.24 0.43
N LEU A 55 0.35 -5.36 1.06
CA LEU A 55 -0.71 -4.37 0.94
C LEU A 55 -0.29 -3.02 1.53
N GLN A 56 0.31 -3.03 2.73
CA GLN A 56 0.82 -1.83 3.40
C GLN A 56 1.98 -1.21 2.64
N ALA A 57 2.89 -2.02 2.09
CA ALA A 57 3.99 -1.53 1.26
C ALA A 57 3.51 -0.82 -0.01
N LEU A 58 2.50 -1.41 -0.68
CA LEU A 58 1.88 -0.83 -1.87
C LEU A 58 1.17 0.48 -1.55
N GLU A 59 0.55 0.58 -0.37
CA GLU A 59 -0.08 1.82 0.12
C GLU A 59 0.93 2.96 0.27
N VAL A 60 2.05 2.70 0.96
CA VAL A 60 3.14 3.67 1.12
C VAL A 60 3.74 4.08 -0.23
N LEU A 61 3.93 3.11 -1.13
CA LEU A 61 4.47 3.37 -2.47
C LEU A 61 3.54 4.27 -3.29
N ILE A 62 2.23 4.01 -3.28
CA ILE A 62 1.23 4.84 -3.97
C ILE A 62 1.19 6.25 -3.36
N ALA A 63 1.18 6.36 -2.04
CA ALA A 63 1.18 7.65 -1.35
C ALA A 63 2.39 8.51 -1.75
N TRP A 64 3.54 7.89 -2.01
CA TRP A 64 4.72 8.57 -2.56
C TRP A 64 4.57 8.95 -4.03
N LEU A 65 4.13 8.02 -4.88
CA LEU A 65 4.15 8.17 -6.34
C LEU A 65 2.96 8.95 -6.92
N HIS A 66 1.99 9.36 -6.10
CA HIS A 66 0.74 9.96 -6.55
C HIS A 66 0.91 11.16 -7.52
N VAL A 67 1.98 11.95 -7.39
CA VAL A 67 2.25 13.11 -8.27
C VAL A 67 3.02 12.73 -9.55
N LYS A 68 3.73 11.59 -9.54
CA LYS A 68 4.71 11.22 -10.58
C LYS A 68 4.24 10.13 -11.55
N MET A 69 3.18 9.40 -11.21
CA MET A 69 2.66 8.30 -12.03
C MET A 69 1.70 8.82 -13.12
N HIS A 70 1.74 8.19 -14.29
CA HIS A 70 0.70 8.39 -15.30
C HIS A 70 -0.65 7.85 -14.80
N SER A 71 -1.76 8.49 -15.18
CA SER A 71 -3.10 8.16 -14.71
C SER A 71 -3.42 6.66 -14.81
N PHE A 72 -3.09 6.03 -15.94
CA PHE A 72 -3.30 4.60 -16.15
C PHE A 72 -2.50 3.68 -15.20
N GLN A 73 -1.23 3.99 -14.94
CA GLN A 73 -0.39 3.20 -14.01
C GLN A 73 -0.96 3.27 -12.59
N MET A 74 -1.34 4.49 -12.19
CA MET A 74 -1.93 4.76 -10.89
C MET A 74 -3.26 4.01 -10.72
N THR A 75 -4.13 4.06 -11.74
CA THR A 75 -5.38 3.28 -11.76
C THR A 75 -5.14 1.78 -11.60
N ASN A 76 -4.19 1.19 -12.33
CA ASN A 76 -3.89 -0.23 -12.24
C ASN A 76 -3.43 -0.65 -10.84
N LEU A 77 -2.59 0.16 -10.20
CA LEU A 77 -2.10 -0.12 -8.85
C LEU A 77 -3.22 -0.03 -7.80
N LEU A 78 -4.15 0.92 -7.95
CA LEU A 78 -5.33 1.01 -7.07
C LEU A 78 -6.26 -0.18 -7.21
N PHE A 79 -6.49 -0.64 -8.43
CA PHE A 79 -7.32 -1.84 -8.66
C PHE A 79 -6.63 -3.11 -8.14
N LEU A 80 -5.31 -3.21 -8.28
CA LEU A 80 -4.53 -4.30 -7.67
C LEU A 80 -4.68 -4.29 -6.14
N MET A 81 -4.48 -3.13 -5.52
CA MET A 81 -4.64 -2.94 -4.08
C MET A 81 -6.05 -3.34 -3.60
N ARG A 82 -7.10 -2.91 -4.32
CA ARG A 82 -8.48 -3.28 -4.05
C ARG A 82 -8.71 -4.80 -4.16
N SER A 83 -8.17 -5.43 -5.20
CA SER A 83 -8.27 -6.88 -5.41
C SER A 83 -7.60 -7.67 -4.27
N MET A 84 -6.47 -7.18 -3.76
CA MET A 84 -5.80 -7.75 -2.60
C MET A 84 -6.65 -7.64 -1.34
N CYS A 85 -7.30 -6.49 -1.09
CA CYS A 85 -8.19 -6.31 0.06
C CYS A 85 -9.35 -7.32 0.08
N VAL A 86 -9.98 -7.54 -1.08
CA VAL A 86 -11.06 -8.54 -1.21
C VAL A 86 -10.51 -9.95 -0.98
N SER A 87 -9.36 -10.27 -1.57
CA SER A 87 -8.72 -11.58 -1.44
C SER A 87 -8.25 -11.90 -0.01
N LEU A 88 -7.91 -10.88 0.78
CA LEU A 88 -7.48 -11.00 2.18
C LEU A 88 -8.66 -11.16 3.16
N GLY A 89 -9.89 -11.27 2.66
CA GLY A 89 -11.05 -11.60 3.47
C GLY A 89 -11.57 -10.45 4.33
N PHE A 90 -11.48 -9.20 3.85
CA PHE A 90 -11.92 -8.05 4.65
C PHE A 90 -13.35 -8.19 5.20
N SER A 91 -14.27 -8.78 4.40
CA SER A 91 -15.65 -9.04 4.82
C SER A 91 -15.76 -10.03 5.99
N GLU A 92 -14.95 -11.10 6.02
CA GLU A 92 -14.91 -12.05 7.15
C GLU A 92 -14.21 -11.43 8.38
N SER A 93 -13.18 -10.61 8.16
CA SER A 93 -12.47 -9.90 9.23
C SER A 93 -13.37 -8.90 9.95
N GLN A 94 -14.34 -8.30 9.26
CA GLN A 94 -15.25 -7.30 9.83
C GLN A 94 -16.24 -7.93 10.83
N GLU A 95 -16.68 -9.17 10.59
CA GLU A 95 -17.56 -9.91 11.50
C GLU A 95 -16.79 -10.46 12.70
N ALA A 96 -15.58 -10.98 12.50
CA ALA A 96 -14.67 -11.38 13.58
C ALA A 96 -14.23 -10.18 14.45
N MET A 97 -14.06 -9.00 13.85
CA MET A 97 -13.66 -7.76 14.54
C MET A 97 -14.75 -7.20 15.47
N LYS A 98 -16.04 -7.44 15.21
CA LYS A 98 -17.12 -7.03 16.12
C LYS A 98 -17.13 -7.83 17.43
N GLN A 99 -16.47 -8.99 17.44
CA GLN A 99 -16.51 -9.93 18.56
C GLN A 99 -15.23 -9.94 19.40
N GLN A 100 -14.14 -9.28 18.96
CA GLN A 100 -12.82 -9.42 19.57
C GLN A 100 -12.34 -8.14 20.27
N GLU A 101 -11.92 -8.28 21.54
CA GLU A 101 -11.21 -7.25 22.32
C GLU A 101 -10.00 -6.69 21.54
N HIS A 102 -9.73 -5.39 21.74
CA HIS A 102 -8.67 -4.57 21.13
C HIS A 102 -7.33 -5.29 20.94
N ASN A 103 -7.20 -6.04 19.85
CA ASN A 103 -5.94 -6.67 19.45
C ASN A 103 -5.21 -5.75 18.46
N SER A 104 -3.92 -5.51 18.68
CA SER A 104 -3.07 -4.63 17.86
C SER A 104 -3.10 -5.00 16.38
N THR A 105 -3.21 -6.28 16.06
CA THR A 105 -3.31 -6.81 14.69
C THR A 105 -4.58 -6.34 13.98
N SER A 106 -5.72 -6.35 14.68
CA SER A 106 -7.01 -5.89 14.15
C SER A 106 -6.98 -4.38 13.82
N LEU A 107 -6.32 -3.58 14.65
CA LEU A 107 -6.11 -2.15 14.38
C LEU A 107 -5.19 -1.90 13.19
N GLU A 108 -4.14 -2.70 13.00
CA GLU A 108 -3.27 -2.61 11.82
C GLU A 108 -4.03 -2.94 10.53
N GLN A 109 -4.87 -3.97 10.56
CA GLN A 109 -5.75 -4.32 9.44
C GLN A 109 -6.69 -3.17 9.11
N MET A 110 -7.42 -2.66 10.12
CA MET A 110 -8.37 -1.56 9.94
C MET A 110 -7.72 -0.30 9.36
N ARG A 111 -6.51 0.06 9.82
CA ARG A 111 -5.75 1.18 9.27
C ARG A 111 -5.42 0.97 7.79
N THR A 112 -4.96 -0.23 7.44
CA THR A 112 -4.62 -0.57 6.04
C THR A 112 -5.86 -0.45 5.15
N PHE A 113 -7.01 -0.99 5.56
CA PHE A 113 -8.23 -0.89 4.77
C PHE A 113 -8.77 0.54 4.65
N ALA A 114 -8.72 1.31 5.73
CA ALA A 114 -9.11 2.72 5.70
C ALA A 114 -8.22 3.53 4.74
N GLY A 115 -6.91 3.28 4.77
CA GLY A 115 -5.93 3.91 3.88
C GLY A 115 -6.15 3.58 2.41
N VAL A 116 -6.40 2.30 2.09
CA VAL A 116 -6.80 1.87 0.73
C VAL A 116 -8.06 2.60 0.26
N TYR A 117 -9.10 2.65 1.10
CA TYR A 117 -10.35 3.34 0.76
C TYR A 117 -10.14 4.83 0.50
N TYR A 118 -9.32 5.48 1.32
CA TYR A 118 -8.96 6.89 1.16
C TYR A 118 -8.23 7.15 -0.17
N LEU A 119 -7.19 6.38 -0.50
CA LEU A 119 -6.42 6.53 -1.73
C LEU A 119 -7.28 6.29 -2.99
N VAL A 120 -8.15 5.27 -2.96
CA VAL A 120 -9.10 5.01 -4.05
C VAL A 120 -10.07 6.18 -4.20
N THR A 121 -10.61 6.70 -3.09
CA THR A 121 -11.56 7.83 -3.13
C THR A 121 -10.89 9.09 -3.68
N MET A 122 -9.69 9.45 -3.22
CA MET A 122 -8.95 10.62 -3.73
C MET A 122 -8.68 10.53 -5.23
N SER A 123 -8.41 9.34 -5.74
CA SER A 123 -8.07 9.14 -7.16
C SER A 123 -9.29 9.12 -8.08
N VAL A 124 -10.45 8.70 -7.56
CA VAL A 124 -11.71 8.61 -8.32
C VAL A 124 -12.54 9.88 -8.20
N THR A 125 -12.34 10.69 -7.15
CA THR A 125 -13.05 11.96 -7.00
C THR A 125 -12.51 12.95 -8.01
N PRO A 126 -13.30 13.39 -9.00
CA PRO A 126 -12.88 14.48 -9.88
C PRO A 126 -12.82 15.74 -9.02
N LEU A 127 -11.62 16.25 -8.75
CA LEU A 127 -11.46 17.59 -8.20
C LEU A 127 -12.13 18.57 -9.17
N PRO A 128 -13.16 19.33 -8.76
CA PRO A 128 -13.72 20.38 -9.60
C PRO A 128 -12.65 21.46 -9.75
N GLY A 129 -11.87 21.43 -10.84
CA GLY A 129 -10.87 22.46 -11.13
C GLY A 129 -9.72 22.05 -12.05
N PHE A 130 -9.41 20.76 -12.21
CA PHE A 130 -8.31 20.32 -13.09
C PHE A 130 -8.81 19.86 -14.46
N ARG A 131 -9.47 20.77 -15.18
CA ARG A 131 -9.65 20.68 -16.64
C ARG A 131 -9.06 21.94 -17.26
N GLY A 132 -7.87 21.80 -17.84
CA GLY A 132 -7.27 22.78 -18.74
C GLY A 132 -6.21 23.66 -18.11
N LEU A 133 -4.95 23.23 -18.25
CA LEU A 133 -3.82 24.06 -18.67
C LEU A 133 -2.97 23.22 -19.61
#